data_AF-A0A9P6ZW72-F1
#
_entry.id   AF-A0A9P6ZW72-F1
#
_cell.length_a   1.000
_cell.length_b   1.000
_cell.length_c   1.000
_cell.angle_alpha   90.00
_cell.angle_beta   90.00
_cell.angle_gamma   90.00
#
_symmetry.space_group_name_H-M   'P 1'
#
loop_
_entity.id
_entity.type
_entity.pdbx_description
1 polymer ?
#
loop_
_entity_poly.entity_id
_entity_poly.type
_entity_poly.pdbx_seq_one_letter_code
_entity_poly.pdbx_strand_id
1 'polypeptide(L)'
;MSDYIILIIGSRRCLTAGRLSFLPPQTMGHPTRGKSCSSSSRQRTATQHWLSKPGVREAQNAKAHARVAFNRARKKKKLTKDQTAPTASSIDRCEDLSRDGSWDANDDSVLMMDNDLPCPCDSQTLDSTERIFQRWRKEWLVSEDTWGEAYEEALAHARAEGKCETDVFLDQCAMHALEGRTILEAIREIVHTSCPYCRERLKYDSILLYDLLVSVISEVKFIEVKLDNEHCK
;
A
#
# COMPACT_ATOMS: atom_id res chain seq x y z
N MET A 1 24.63 -34.61 -0.03
CA MET A 1 24.40 -33.71 -1.17
C MET A 1 23.63 -32.52 -0.60
N SER A 2 24.16 -31.69 0.29
CA SER A 2 25.45 -30.97 0.35
C SER A 2 25.58 -29.93 -0.76
N ASP A 3 24.83 -28.84 -0.63
CA ASP A 3 25.12 -27.59 -1.33
C ASP A 3 25.38 -26.48 -0.32
N TYR A 4 26.58 -25.92 -0.45
CA TYR A 4 27.19 -24.90 0.38
C TYR A 4 26.60 -23.52 0.09
N ILE A 5 26.12 -22.83 1.14
CA ILE A 5 25.85 -21.39 1.07
C ILE A 5 27.18 -20.66 1.25
N ILE A 6 27.64 -19.98 0.19
CA ILE A 6 28.84 -19.14 0.20
C ILE A 6 28.50 -17.80 0.86
N LEU A 7 28.99 -17.59 2.08
CA LEU A 7 29.07 -16.29 2.76
C LEU A 7 30.18 -15.44 2.11
N ILE A 8 29.81 -14.36 1.42
CA ILE A 8 30.76 -13.34 0.97
C ILE A 8 30.89 -12.29 2.07
N ILE A 9 31.94 -12.40 2.88
CA ILE A 9 32.36 -11.38 3.85
C ILE A 9 33.17 -10.32 3.09
N GLY A 10 32.53 -9.20 2.77
CA GLY A 10 33.18 -8.04 2.18
C GLY A 10 33.93 -7.22 3.23
N SER A 11 35.21 -7.49 3.42
CA SER A 11 36.13 -6.69 4.23
C SER A 11 36.37 -5.32 3.57
N ARG A 12 35.91 -4.22 4.19
CA ARG A 12 36.29 -2.85 3.80
C ARG A 12 37.11 -2.19 4.90
N ARG A 13 38.29 -1.73 4.47
CA ARG A 13 39.33 -1.09 5.28
C ARG A 13 38.88 0.31 5.71
N CYS A 14 38.92 0.58 7.01
CA CYS A 14 38.82 1.92 7.55
C CYS A 14 40.09 2.71 7.19
N LEU A 15 39.92 3.85 6.52
CA LEU A 15 40.96 4.85 6.36
C LEU A 15 40.78 5.91 7.45
N THR A 16 41.77 5.99 8.33
CA THR A 16 41.93 7.02 9.36
C THR A 16 42.71 8.21 8.80
N ALA A 17 42.14 9.42 8.87
CA ALA A 17 42.80 10.74 8.91
C ALA A 17 41.70 11.81 8.76
N GLY A 18 41.65 12.94 9.46
CA GLY A 18 42.63 13.58 10.31
C GLY A 18 41.96 14.66 11.16
N ARG A 19 42.60 14.94 12.29
CA ARG A 19 42.20 15.87 13.33
C ARG A 19 42.53 17.30 12.87
N LEU A 20 41.51 18.13 12.63
CA LEU A 20 41.66 19.58 12.51
C LEU A 20 41.16 20.25 13.78
N SER A 21 41.95 21.20 14.25
CA SER A 21 41.78 21.94 15.51
C SER A 21 41.52 23.41 15.19
N PHE A 22 40.81 24.11 16.10
CA PHE A 22 40.70 25.59 16.23
C PHE A 22 39.84 26.30 15.14
N LEU A 23 38.87 27.19 15.42
CA LEU A 23 38.67 28.25 16.43
C LEU A 23 37.16 28.50 16.72
N PRO A 24 36.78 29.16 17.83
CA PRO A 24 35.40 29.59 18.09
C PRO A 24 35.11 30.99 17.51
N PRO A 25 33.93 31.24 16.90
CA PRO A 25 33.48 32.60 16.62
C PRO A 25 32.32 33.01 17.53
N GLN A 26 32.61 34.04 18.32
CA GLN A 26 31.82 35.23 18.64
C GLN A 26 30.28 35.13 18.72
N THR A 27 29.78 35.43 19.92
CA THR A 27 28.39 35.73 20.26
C THR A 27 27.93 37.03 19.59
N MET A 28 26.97 36.94 18.68
CA MET A 28 26.26 38.08 18.10
C MET A 28 24.75 37.94 18.34
N GLY A 29 24.21 38.91 19.10
CA GLY A 29 22.84 39.43 19.08
C GLY A 29 21.66 38.45 18.94
N HIS A 30 20.95 38.23 20.05
CA HIS A 30 19.60 37.65 20.04
C HIS A 30 18.61 38.57 19.30
N PRO A 31 17.97 38.11 18.20
CA PRO A 31 16.78 38.74 17.68
C PRO A 31 15.58 38.37 18.57
N THR A 32 14.71 39.34 18.77
CA THR A 32 13.49 39.24 19.56
C THR A 32 12.58 38.12 19.06
N ARG A 33 12.10 37.31 20.02
CA ARG A 33 11.14 36.20 19.85
C ARG A 33 9.90 36.66 19.08
N GLY A 34 9.89 36.44 17.77
CA GLY A 34 8.67 36.44 16.97
C GLY A 34 7.78 35.29 17.44
N LYS A 35 6.51 35.58 17.76
CA LYS A 35 5.49 34.58 18.12
C LYS A 35 5.48 33.47 17.07
N SER A 36 5.88 32.26 17.47
CA SER A 36 5.86 31.08 16.60
C SER A 36 4.42 30.78 16.21
N CYS A 37 4.04 31.17 14.99
CA CYS A 37 2.79 30.73 14.38
C CYS A 37 2.84 29.19 14.30
N SER A 38 1.94 28.52 15.03
CA SER A 38 1.90 27.05 15.14
C SER A 38 1.83 26.40 13.76
N SER A 39 2.43 25.21 13.61
CA SER A 39 2.38 24.42 12.37
C SER A 39 0.94 24.26 11.84
N SER A 40 -0.01 24.08 12.76
CA SER A 40 -1.45 24.00 12.46
C SER A 40 -2.01 25.27 11.81
N SER A 41 -1.54 26.46 12.20
CA SER A 41 -1.98 27.72 11.62
C SER A 41 -1.43 27.89 10.20
N ARG A 42 -0.16 27.52 9.97
CA ARG A 42 0.45 27.57 8.63
C ARG A 42 -0.26 26.62 7.66
N GLN A 43 -0.60 25.42 8.11
CA GLN A 43 -1.33 24.45 7.30
C GLN A 43 -2.73 24.94 6.94
N ARG A 44 -3.45 25.55 7.89
CA ARG A 44 -4.77 26.14 7.61
C ARG A 44 -4.70 27.24 6.57
N THR A 45 -3.73 28.15 6.67
CA THR A 45 -3.52 29.22 5.70
C THR A 45 -3.17 28.68 4.31
N ALA A 46 -2.31 27.65 4.24
CA ALA A 46 -1.95 27.01 2.98
C ALA A 46 -3.15 26.33 2.31
N THR A 47 -3.95 25.58 3.08
CA THR A 47 -5.19 24.95 2.60
C THR A 47 -6.21 25.99 2.13
N GLN A 48 -6.38 27.08 2.88
CA GLN A 48 -7.31 28.15 2.52
C GLN A 48 -6.86 28.87 1.24
N HIS A 49 -5.57 29.17 1.11
CA HIS A 49 -4.99 29.75 -0.09
C HIS A 49 -5.14 28.84 -1.32
N TRP A 50 -4.99 27.52 -1.13
CA TRP A 50 -5.18 26.55 -2.20
C TRP A 50 -6.66 26.45 -2.62
N LEU A 51 -7.60 26.47 -1.68
CA LEU A 51 -9.03 26.46 -1.94
C LEU A 51 -9.56 27.77 -2.55
N SER A 52 -8.88 28.89 -2.32
CA SER A 52 -9.25 30.19 -2.92
C SER A 52 -8.85 30.33 -4.38
N LYS A 53 -8.11 29.37 -4.95
CA LYS A 53 -7.80 29.38 -6.39
C LYS A 53 -9.09 29.16 -7.20
N PRO A 54 -9.36 29.97 -8.24
CA PRO A 54 -10.56 29.83 -9.05
C PRO A 54 -10.68 28.41 -9.63
N GLY A 55 -11.85 27.78 -9.50
CA GLY A 55 -12.14 26.45 -10.05
C GLY A 55 -11.71 25.25 -9.20
N VAL A 56 -10.84 25.44 -8.20
CA VAL A 56 -10.35 24.32 -7.36
C VAL A 56 -11.46 23.78 -6.46
N ARG A 57 -12.26 24.67 -5.88
CA ARG A 57 -13.37 24.30 -4.99
C ARG A 57 -14.47 23.55 -5.75
N GLU A 58 -14.81 24.03 -6.94
CA GLU A 58 -15.80 23.41 -7.82
C GLU A 58 -15.35 22.02 -8.29
N ALA A 59 -14.08 21.88 -8.69
CA ALA A 59 -13.52 20.59 -9.10
C ALA A 59 -13.49 19.57 -7.94
N GLN A 60 -13.14 20.00 -6.73
CA GLN A 60 -13.20 19.13 -5.55
C GLN A 60 -14.62 18.71 -5.19
N ASN A 61 -15.58 19.64 -5.24
CA ASN A 61 -16.98 19.33 -5.00
C ASN A 61 -17.51 18.35 -6.06
N ALA A 62 -17.21 18.55 -7.34
CA ALA A 62 -17.57 17.63 -8.41
C ALA A 62 -16.99 16.22 -8.17
N LYS A 63 -15.71 16.13 -7.76
CA LYS A 63 -15.06 14.86 -7.40
C LYS A 63 -15.72 14.19 -6.19
N ALA A 64 -16.11 14.96 -5.18
CA ALA A 64 -16.83 14.44 -4.01
C ALA A 64 -18.22 13.90 -4.41
N HIS A 65 -18.97 14.63 -5.25
CA HIS A 65 -20.25 14.16 -5.78
C HIS A 65 -20.10 12.87 -6.60
N ALA A 66 -19.09 12.77 -7.45
CA ALA A 66 -18.81 11.55 -8.22
C ALA A 66 -18.54 10.34 -7.30
N ARG A 67 -17.76 10.52 -6.22
CA ARG A 67 -17.51 9.46 -5.22
C ARG A 67 -18.79 9.02 -4.51
N VAL A 68 -19.63 9.96 -4.10
CA VAL A 68 -20.91 9.65 -3.45
C VAL A 68 -21.85 8.91 -4.41
N ALA A 69 -21.94 9.35 -5.66
CA ALA A 69 -22.74 8.69 -6.69
C ALA A 69 -22.26 7.26 -6.96
N PHE A 70 -20.94 7.07 -7.11
CA PHE A 70 -20.34 5.75 -7.29
C PHE A 70 -20.63 4.81 -6.11
N ASN A 71 -20.46 5.29 -4.87
CA ASN A 71 -20.74 4.51 -3.67
C ASN A 71 -22.22 4.16 -3.54
N ARG A 72 -23.13 5.06 -3.92
CA ARG A 72 -24.58 4.78 -3.96
C ARG A 72 -24.91 3.71 -5.00
N ALA A 73 -24.33 3.80 -6.20
CA ALA A 73 -24.52 2.80 -7.25
C ALA A 73 -24.00 1.42 -6.82
N ARG A 74 -22.83 1.37 -6.18
CA ARG A 74 -22.25 0.13 -5.63
C ARG A 74 -23.13 -0.49 -4.54
N LYS A 75 -23.67 0.32 -3.62
CA LYS A 75 -24.60 -0.16 -2.59
C LYS A 75 -25.91 -0.68 -3.17
N LYS A 76 -26.47 -0.01 -4.19
CA LYS A 76 -27.69 -0.47 -4.87
C LYS A 76 -27.50 -1.84 -5.53
N LYS A 77 -26.36 -2.08 -6.19
CA LYS A 77 -26.01 -3.38 -6.78
C LYS A 77 -25.88 -4.50 -5.73
N LYS A 78 -25.45 -4.16 -4.50
CA LYS A 78 -25.33 -5.14 -3.41
C LYS A 78 -26.70 -5.52 -2.84
N LEU A 79 -27.61 -4.56 -2.62
CA LEU A 79 -28.97 -4.85 -2.14
C LEU A 79 -29.82 -5.64 -3.14
N THR A 80 -29.67 -5.40 -4.44
CA THR A 80 -30.42 -6.15 -5.47
C THR A 80 -29.94 -7.59 -5.63
N LYS A 81 -28.71 -7.90 -5.20
CA LYS A 81 -28.15 -9.26 -5.25
C LYS A 81 -28.63 -10.15 -4.10
N ASP A 82 -29.07 -9.56 -2.99
CA ASP A 82 -29.53 -10.29 -1.79
C ASP A 82 -31.06 -10.54 -1.78
N GLN A 83 -31.82 -10.05 -2.78
CA GLN A 83 -33.29 -10.25 -2.86
C GLN A 83 -33.74 -11.27 -3.93
N THR A 84 -32.83 -11.96 -4.60
CA THR A 84 -33.17 -13.02 -5.56
C THR A 84 -32.94 -14.41 -4.94
N ALA A 85 -33.75 -14.74 -3.92
CA ALA A 85 -33.98 -16.12 -3.50
C ALA A 85 -35.42 -16.51 -3.93
N PRO A 86 -35.63 -17.69 -4.53
CA PRO A 86 -36.90 -18.04 -5.13
C PRO A 86 -37.91 -18.49 -4.06
N THR A 87 -38.94 -17.68 -3.83
CA THR A 87 -40.13 -18.13 -3.10
C THR A 87 -41.07 -18.81 -4.10
N ALA A 88 -41.24 -20.11 -3.95
CA ALA A 88 -42.19 -20.92 -4.69
C ALA A 88 -43.64 -20.65 -4.23
N SER A 89 -44.54 -20.68 -5.23
CA SER A 89 -45.98 -21.01 -5.16
C SER A 89 -46.97 -19.98 -4.61
N SER A 90 -47.78 -19.38 -5.51
CA SER A 90 -49.21 -19.74 -5.66
C SER A 90 -49.90 -18.91 -6.76
N ILE A 91 -50.28 -19.63 -7.82
CA ILE A 91 -51.35 -19.48 -8.81
C ILE A 91 -52.45 -18.45 -8.46
N ASP A 92 -52.80 -17.52 -9.38
CA ASP A 92 -54.04 -17.59 -10.21
C ASP A 92 -54.11 -16.56 -11.37
N ARG A 93 -54.70 -17.06 -12.48
CA ARG A 93 -55.27 -16.51 -13.75
C ARG A 93 -55.63 -15.01 -13.88
N CYS A 94 -55.73 -14.34 -15.06
CA CYS A 94 -56.26 -14.69 -16.41
C CYS A 94 -55.70 -13.76 -17.53
N GLU A 95 -55.68 -14.30 -18.78
CA GLU A 95 -56.02 -13.76 -20.14
C GLU A 95 -55.81 -12.25 -20.45
N ASP A 96 -55.41 -11.75 -21.64
CA ASP A 96 -55.58 -12.16 -23.04
C ASP A 96 -54.76 -11.21 -23.97
N LEU A 97 -54.56 -11.62 -25.22
CA LEU A 97 -54.20 -10.84 -26.43
C LEU A 97 -52.81 -10.16 -26.53
N SER A 98 -51.92 -10.78 -27.32
CA SER A 98 -51.66 -10.34 -28.70
C SER A 98 -50.31 -10.84 -29.21
N ARG A 99 -50.41 -11.56 -30.32
CA ARG A 99 -49.33 -12.07 -31.17
C ARG A 99 -49.00 -10.99 -32.21
N ASP A 100 -47.79 -10.42 -32.17
CA ASP A 100 -47.01 -10.07 -33.37
C ASP A 100 -45.56 -9.67 -33.02
N GLY A 101 -44.61 -10.12 -33.85
CA GLY A 101 -43.38 -9.39 -34.15
C GLY A 101 -42.23 -9.38 -33.14
N SER A 102 -41.30 -10.34 -33.27
CA SER A 102 -39.90 -10.09 -33.61
C SER A 102 -39.02 -11.25 -33.15
N TRP A 103 -38.37 -11.92 -34.09
CA TRP A 103 -37.30 -12.88 -33.83
C TRP A 103 -35.99 -12.10 -33.69
N ASP A 104 -35.87 -11.25 -32.67
CA ASP A 104 -34.56 -10.73 -32.30
C ASP A 104 -33.88 -11.78 -31.42
N ALA A 105 -33.14 -12.65 -32.11
CA ALA A 105 -32.10 -13.49 -31.55
C ALA A 105 -30.98 -12.59 -30.99
N ASN A 106 -31.25 -11.91 -29.87
CA ASN A 106 -30.19 -11.44 -29.00
C ASN A 106 -29.95 -12.54 -27.98
N ASP A 107 -29.09 -13.48 -28.40
CA ASP A 107 -28.37 -14.41 -27.55
C ASP A 107 -27.44 -13.60 -26.61
N ASP A 108 -28.05 -12.81 -25.72
CA ASP A 108 -27.44 -12.41 -24.46
C ASP A 108 -27.45 -13.64 -23.55
N SER A 109 -26.77 -14.70 -23.99
CA SER A 109 -26.13 -15.65 -23.09
C SER A 109 -25.14 -14.84 -22.27
N VAL A 110 -25.68 -14.17 -21.25
CA VAL A 110 -24.97 -13.73 -20.08
C VAL A 110 -24.35 -15.01 -19.55
N LEU A 111 -23.14 -15.28 -20.02
CA LEU A 111 -22.22 -16.21 -19.41
C LEU A 111 -22.05 -15.70 -17.97
N MET A 112 -22.96 -16.13 -17.11
CA MET A 112 -22.71 -16.36 -15.71
C MET A 112 -21.59 -17.38 -15.71
N MET A 113 -20.36 -16.92 -15.98
CA MET A 113 -19.18 -17.63 -15.57
C MET A 113 -19.35 -17.74 -14.07
N ASP A 114 -19.76 -18.93 -13.64
CA ASP A 114 -19.59 -19.41 -12.29
C ASP A 114 -18.10 -19.22 -11.95
N ASN A 115 -17.77 -18.02 -11.46
CA ASN A 115 -16.44 -17.47 -11.22
C ASN A 115 -15.73 -18.13 -10.02
N ASP A 116 -16.29 -19.23 -9.51
CA ASP A 116 -15.86 -19.88 -8.28
C ASP A 116 -15.16 -21.23 -8.53
N LEU A 117 -14.95 -21.62 -9.80
CA LEU A 117 -14.06 -22.75 -10.12
C LEU A 117 -12.60 -22.30 -9.88
N PRO A 118 -11.92 -22.84 -8.86
CA PRO A 118 -10.54 -22.44 -8.56
C PRO A 118 -9.64 -22.81 -9.74
N CYS A 119 -8.76 -21.89 -10.17
CA CYS A 119 -7.73 -22.27 -11.11
C CYS A 119 -6.80 -23.29 -10.43
N PRO A 120 -6.39 -24.37 -11.10
CA PRO A 120 -5.33 -25.25 -10.61
C PRO A 120 -4.00 -24.53 -10.32
N CYS A 121 -3.86 -23.29 -10.82
CA CYS A 121 -2.74 -22.40 -10.63
C CYS A 121 -2.87 -21.44 -9.41
N ASP A 122 -3.92 -21.54 -8.60
CA ASP A 122 -4.23 -20.62 -7.49
C ASP A 122 -3.37 -20.84 -6.21
N SER A 123 -2.21 -21.49 -6.29
CA SER A 123 -1.34 -21.66 -5.11
C SER A 123 -0.87 -20.32 -4.53
N GLN A 124 -0.79 -19.27 -5.36
CA GLN A 124 -0.44 -17.92 -4.95
C GLN A 124 -1.38 -16.90 -5.59
N THR A 125 -2.27 -16.33 -4.77
CA THR A 125 -3.26 -15.32 -5.19
C THR A 125 -2.93 -13.96 -4.58
N LEU A 126 -3.42 -12.89 -5.22
CA LEU A 126 -3.22 -11.53 -4.69
C LEU A 126 -3.80 -11.37 -3.27
N ASP A 127 -4.95 -11.98 -2.98
CA ASP A 127 -5.55 -12.01 -1.64
C ASP A 127 -4.64 -12.68 -0.61
N SER A 128 -3.99 -13.79 -0.98
CA SER A 128 -3.05 -14.48 -0.09
C SER A 128 -1.81 -13.62 0.18
N THR A 129 -1.29 -12.94 -0.84
CA THR A 129 -0.16 -12.02 -0.72
C THR A 129 -0.51 -10.79 0.11
N GLU A 130 -1.73 -10.25 -0.03
CA GLU A 130 -2.21 -9.17 0.83
C GLU A 130 -2.19 -9.58 2.30
N ARG A 131 -2.64 -10.79 2.64
CA ARG A 131 -2.61 -11.28 4.03
C ARG A 131 -1.18 -11.42 4.57
N ILE A 132 -0.25 -11.87 3.73
CA ILE A 132 1.18 -11.92 4.09
C ILE A 132 1.69 -10.50 4.34
N PHE A 133 1.41 -9.57 3.44
CA PHE A 133 1.76 -8.15 3.58
C PHE A 133 1.22 -7.54 4.87
N GLN A 134 -0.05 -7.75 5.21
CA GLN A 134 -0.64 -7.19 6.44
C GLN A 134 0.02 -7.73 7.71
N ARG A 135 0.56 -8.95 7.68
CA ARG A 135 1.31 -9.52 8.81
C ARG A 135 2.75 -9.03 8.85
N TRP A 136 3.36 -8.85 7.68
CA TRP A 136 4.74 -8.39 7.54
C TRP A 136 4.87 -6.91 7.95
N ARG A 137 3.98 -6.04 7.46
CA ARG A 137 4.05 -4.59 7.69
C ARG A 137 4.20 -4.26 9.17
N LYS A 138 5.21 -3.45 9.51
CA LYS A 138 5.46 -3.03 10.89
C LYS A 138 4.39 -2.04 11.39
N GLU A 139 3.90 -2.27 12.61
CA GLU A 139 2.82 -1.47 13.22
C GLU A 139 3.18 0.00 13.47
N TRP A 140 4.45 0.28 13.73
CA TRP A 140 4.96 1.63 14.03
C TRP A 140 5.21 2.47 12.76
N LEU A 141 4.99 1.91 11.57
CA LEU A 141 5.09 2.57 10.26
C LEU A 141 3.70 2.95 9.73
N VAL A 142 2.88 3.62 10.55
CA VAL A 142 1.48 3.97 10.22
C VAL A 142 1.38 4.89 9.01
N SER A 143 2.30 5.85 8.85
CA SER A 143 2.35 6.75 7.70
C SER A 143 3.80 7.10 7.33
N GLU A 144 4.07 7.25 6.03
CA GLU A 144 5.44 7.43 5.52
C GLU A 144 6.18 8.64 6.12
N ASP A 145 5.45 9.68 6.51
CA ASP A 145 5.99 10.87 7.15
C ASP A 145 6.50 10.61 8.57
N THR A 146 6.00 9.58 9.27
CA THR A 146 6.44 9.24 10.63
C THR A 146 7.55 8.19 10.66
N TRP A 147 7.86 7.55 9.53
CA TRP A 147 8.80 6.44 9.47
C TRP A 147 10.18 6.80 10.01
N GLY A 148 10.67 7.99 9.64
CA GLY A 148 11.96 8.49 10.10
C GLY A 148 12.03 8.63 11.61
N GLU A 149 11.07 9.32 12.21
CA GLU A 149 11.03 9.55 13.67
C GLU A 149 10.86 8.25 14.44
N ALA A 150 9.94 7.38 13.99
CA ALA A 150 9.70 6.09 14.60
C ALA A 150 10.99 5.24 14.60
N TYR A 151 11.65 5.12 13.42
CA TYR A 151 12.93 4.40 13.27
C TYR A 151 14.00 4.89 14.24
N GLU A 152 14.22 6.21 14.31
CA GLU A 152 15.22 6.78 15.20
C GLU A 152 14.88 6.54 16.68
N GLU A 153 13.60 6.58 17.06
CA GLU A 153 13.16 6.28 18.42
C GLU A 153 13.48 4.83 18.80
N ALA A 154 13.14 3.85 17.95
CA ALA A 154 13.44 2.44 18.19
C ALA A 154 14.95 2.17 18.23
N LEU A 155 15.71 2.79 17.32
CA LEU A 155 17.17 2.67 17.31
C LEU A 155 17.81 3.34 18.54
N ALA A 156 17.31 4.49 18.97
CA ALA A 156 17.77 5.17 20.18
C ALA A 156 17.50 4.31 21.43
N HIS A 157 16.35 3.64 21.49
CA HIS A 157 16.02 2.69 22.55
C HIS A 157 17.03 1.53 22.57
N ALA A 158 17.25 0.86 21.44
CA ALA A 158 18.21 -0.25 21.34
C ALA A 158 19.63 0.19 21.72
N ARG A 159 20.04 1.41 21.34
CA ARG A 159 21.33 2.00 21.73
C ARG A 159 21.46 2.25 23.22
N ALA A 160 20.38 2.67 23.87
CA ALA A 160 20.36 2.88 25.32
C ALA A 160 20.51 1.56 26.09
N GLU A 161 20.00 0.46 25.54
CA GLU A 161 20.14 -0.89 26.13
C GLU A 161 21.53 -1.50 25.88
N GLY A 162 22.20 -1.09 24.80
CA GLY A 162 23.60 -1.35 24.56
C GLY A 162 23.89 -1.93 23.19
N LYS A 163 25.16 -2.30 22.97
CA LYS A 163 25.63 -2.73 21.65
C LYS A 163 24.92 -3.99 21.15
N CYS A 164 24.74 -4.99 22.01
CA CYS A 164 24.10 -6.25 21.64
C CYS A 164 22.67 -6.03 21.14
N GLU A 165 21.87 -5.23 21.85
CA GLU A 165 20.50 -4.91 21.45
C GLU A 165 20.45 -4.05 20.18
N THR A 166 21.43 -3.16 20.01
CA THR A 166 21.59 -2.40 18.75
C THR A 166 21.83 -3.33 17.56
N ASP A 167 22.75 -4.29 17.70
CA ASP A 167 23.06 -5.27 16.65
C ASP A 167 21.83 -6.13 16.33
N VAL A 168 21.11 -6.61 17.36
CA VAL A 168 19.86 -7.38 17.20
C VAL A 168 18.79 -6.57 16.47
N PHE A 169 18.62 -5.29 16.81
CA PHE A 169 17.66 -4.41 16.13
C PHE A 169 18.00 -4.26 14.63
N LEU A 170 19.28 -4.02 14.30
CA LEU A 170 19.71 -3.89 12.91
C LEU A 170 19.54 -5.20 12.13
N ASP A 171 19.83 -6.35 12.73
CA ASP A 171 19.58 -7.66 12.13
C ASP A 171 18.09 -7.91 11.87
N GLN A 172 17.22 -7.52 12.81
CA GLN A 172 15.77 -7.59 12.61
C GLN A 172 15.30 -6.69 11.47
N CYS A 173 15.87 -5.49 11.33
CA CYS A 173 15.59 -4.62 10.18
C CYS A 173 16.04 -5.25 8.86
N ALA A 174 17.22 -5.87 8.83
CA ALA A 174 17.73 -6.56 7.64
C ALA A 174 16.84 -7.74 7.24
N MET A 175 16.42 -8.54 8.22
CA MET A 175 15.47 -9.65 8.01
C MET A 175 14.11 -9.15 7.52
N HIS A 176 13.59 -8.07 8.09
CA HIS A 176 12.34 -7.46 7.67
C HIS A 176 12.38 -6.98 6.20
N ALA A 177 13.49 -6.35 5.79
CA ALA A 177 13.69 -5.96 4.39
C ALA A 177 13.79 -7.18 3.44
N LEU A 178 14.44 -8.26 3.89
CA LEU A 178 14.52 -9.51 3.13
C LEU A 178 13.14 -10.16 2.95
N GLU A 179 12.33 -10.25 4.00
CA GLU A 179 10.96 -10.75 3.92
C GLU A 179 10.10 -9.92 2.95
N GLY A 180 10.25 -8.60 2.97
CA GLY A 180 9.59 -7.70 2.03
C GLY A 180 9.98 -7.99 0.57
N ARG A 181 11.25 -8.33 0.30
CA ARG A 181 11.70 -8.76 -1.03
C ARG A 181 11.06 -10.06 -1.47
N THR A 182 10.89 -11.04 -0.58
CA THR A 182 10.15 -12.27 -0.86
C THR A 182 8.70 -11.98 -1.24
N ILE A 183 8.05 -10.99 -0.60
CA ILE A 183 6.71 -10.53 -0.99
C ILE A 183 6.72 -9.92 -2.39
N LEU A 184 7.72 -9.12 -2.75
CA LEU A 184 7.86 -8.57 -4.10
C LEU A 184 8.05 -9.65 -5.15
N GLU A 185 8.79 -10.71 -4.84
CA GLU A 185 8.95 -11.88 -5.71
C GLU A 185 7.62 -12.61 -5.92
N ALA A 186 6.84 -12.83 -4.85
CA ALA A 186 5.50 -13.37 -4.94
C ALA A 186 4.56 -12.51 -5.82
N ILE A 187 4.59 -11.18 -5.65
CA ILE A 187 3.83 -10.25 -6.49
C ILE A 187 4.25 -10.39 -7.96
N ARG A 188 5.56 -10.48 -8.21
CA ARG A 188 6.12 -10.65 -9.56
C ARG A 188 5.63 -11.95 -10.21
N GLU A 189 5.63 -13.06 -9.49
CA GLU A 189 5.12 -14.35 -9.97
C GLU A 189 3.64 -14.28 -10.35
N ILE A 190 2.82 -13.62 -9.51
CA ILE A 190 1.40 -13.38 -9.80
C ILE A 190 1.22 -12.61 -11.10
N VAL A 191 1.96 -11.50 -11.28
CA VAL A 191 1.85 -10.66 -12.48
C VAL A 191 2.32 -11.38 -13.75
N HIS A 192 3.32 -12.25 -13.64
CA HIS A 192 3.84 -13.04 -14.75
C HIS A 192 3.13 -14.38 -14.95
N THR A 193 2.00 -14.62 -14.29
CA THR A 193 1.21 -15.83 -14.51
C THR A 193 0.86 -15.99 -15.99
N SER A 194 1.08 -17.19 -16.51
CA SER A 194 0.74 -17.55 -17.90
C SER A 194 -0.71 -17.99 -18.04
N CYS A 195 -1.45 -18.11 -16.94
CA CYS A 195 -2.86 -18.50 -16.95
C CYS A 195 -3.75 -17.34 -17.46
N PRO A 196 -4.52 -17.53 -18.55
CA PRO A 196 -5.43 -16.50 -19.08
C PRO A 196 -6.48 -16.04 -18.06
N TYR A 197 -7.02 -16.95 -17.26
CA TYR A 197 -8.04 -16.66 -16.25
C TYR A 197 -7.49 -15.74 -15.14
N CYS A 198 -6.33 -16.09 -14.57
CA CYS A 198 -5.69 -15.27 -13.54
C CYS A 198 -5.27 -13.90 -14.09
N ARG A 199 -4.80 -13.84 -15.34
CA ARG A 199 -4.50 -12.57 -16.00
C ARG A 199 -5.73 -11.68 -16.14
N GLU A 200 -6.89 -12.24 -16.46
CA GLU A 200 -8.14 -11.49 -16.55
C GLU A 200 -8.58 -10.98 -15.17
N ARG A 201 -8.51 -11.84 -14.14
CA ARG A 201 -8.79 -11.44 -12.75
C ARG A 201 -7.91 -10.28 -12.29
N LEU A 202 -6.60 -10.33 -12.58
CA LEU A 202 -5.67 -9.26 -12.23
C LEU A 202 -6.01 -7.89 -12.83
N LYS A 203 -6.73 -7.84 -13.96
CA LYS A 203 -7.19 -6.55 -14.51
C LYS A 203 -8.15 -5.84 -13.54
N TYR A 204 -9.04 -6.61 -12.91
CA TYR A 204 -10.00 -6.10 -11.93
C TYR A 204 -9.32 -5.72 -10.61
N ASP A 205 -8.25 -6.42 -10.25
CA ASP A 205 -7.50 -6.20 -9.00
C ASP A 205 -6.27 -5.30 -9.15
N SER A 206 -6.13 -4.61 -10.30
CA SER A 206 -4.97 -3.78 -10.64
C SER A 206 -4.67 -2.66 -9.63
N ILE A 207 -5.70 -2.11 -8.97
CA ILE A 207 -5.55 -1.10 -7.90
C ILE A 207 -4.89 -1.74 -6.67
N LEU A 208 -5.39 -2.89 -6.22
CA LEU A 208 -4.83 -3.60 -5.06
C LEU A 208 -3.38 -4.01 -5.32
N LEU A 209 -3.09 -4.51 -6.53
CA LEU A 209 -1.73 -4.84 -6.95
C LEU A 209 -0.79 -3.63 -6.86
N TYR A 210 -1.22 -2.47 -7.37
CA TYR A 210 -0.43 -1.24 -7.31
C TYR A 210 -0.20 -0.78 -5.87
N ASP A 211 -1.26 -0.76 -5.05
CA ASP A 211 -1.18 -0.32 -3.65
C ASP A 211 -0.24 -1.24 -2.83
N LEU A 212 -0.31 -2.56 -3.03
CA LEU A 212 0.61 -3.52 -2.41
C LEU A 212 2.05 -3.29 -2.87
N LEU A 213 2.27 -3.15 -4.18
CA LEU A 213 3.61 -2.98 -4.74
C LEU A 213 4.27 -1.70 -4.20
N VAL A 214 3.56 -0.58 -4.23
CA VAL A 214 4.07 0.70 -3.71
C VAL A 214 4.39 0.59 -2.23
N SER A 215 3.49 0.03 -1.43
CA SER A 215 3.67 -0.08 0.03
C SER A 215 4.88 -0.94 0.39
N VAL A 216 5.02 -2.11 -0.24
CA VAL A 216 6.15 -3.00 0.05
C VAL A 216 7.47 -2.38 -0.41
N ILE A 217 7.51 -1.78 -1.61
CA ILE A 217 8.73 -1.15 -2.13
C ILE A 217 9.15 0.02 -1.24
N SER A 218 8.22 0.90 -0.85
CA SER A 218 8.59 2.08 -0.05
C SER A 218 9.12 1.67 1.31
N GLU A 219 8.49 0.71 2.00
CA GLU A 219 8.95 0.23 3.31
C GLU A 219 10.30 -0.49 3.22
N VAL A 220 10.47 -1.42 2.27
CA VAL A 220 11.76 -2.09 2.03
C VAL A 220 12.87 -1.07 1.75
N LYS A 221 12.61 -0.11 0.86
CA LYS A 221 13.61 0.91 0.49
C LYS A 221 13.96 1.82 1.65
N PHE A 222 12.98 2.20 2.46
CA PHE A 222 13.22 3.00 3.65
C PHE A 222 14.19 2.28 4.60
N ILE A 223 13.94 1.00 4.89
CA ILE A 223 14.78 0.21 5.81
C ILE A 223 16.19 0.03 5.25
N GLU A 224 16.32 -0.33 3.97
CA GLU A 224 17.62 -0.49 3.31
C GLU A 224 18.48 0.77 3.40
N VAL A 225 17.88 1.93 3.09
CA VAL A 225 18.58 3.22 3.18
C VAL A 225 18.99 3.52 4.62
N LYS A 226 18.14 3.20 5.60
CA LYS A 226 18.48 3.38 7.03
C LYS A 226 19.63 2.47 7.46
N LEU A 227 19.61 1.19 7.08
CA LEU A 227 20.69 0.25 7.35
C LEU A 227 22.01 0.70 6.73
N ASP A 228 22.00 1.13 5.47
CA ASP A 228 23.20 1.61 4.78
C ASP A 228 23.84 2.82 5.50
N ASN A 229 23.01 3.73 6.03
CA ASN A 229 23.48 4.89 6.80
C ASN A 229 24.12 4.50 8.13
N GLU A 230 23.67 3.42 8.78
CA GLU A 230 24.26 2.96 10.04
C GLU A 230 25.56 2.18 9.82
N HIS A 231 25.69 1.42 8.73
CA HIS A 231 26.94 0.73 8.38
C HIS A 231 28.08 1.68 7.97
N CYS A 232 27.76 2.91 7.58
CA CYS A 232 28.73 3.92 7.16
C CYS A 232 29.25 4.81 8.31
N LYS A 233 28.72 4.68 9.53
CA LYS A 233 29.13 5.43 10.72
C LYS A 233 30.23 4.72 11.50
#